data_AF-A0A5R8NKP6-F1
#
_entry.id   AF-A0A5R8NKP6-F1
#
_cell.length_a   1.000
_cell.length_b   1.000
_cell.length_c   1.000
_cell.angle_alpha   90.00
_cell.angle_beta   90.00
_cell.angle_gamma   90.00
#
_symmetry.space_group_name_H-M   'P 1'
#
loop_
_entity.id
_entity.type
_entity.pdbx_description
1 polymer ?
#
loop_
_entity_poly.entity_id
_entity_poly.type
_entity_poly.pdbx_seq_one_letter_code
_entity_poly.pdbx_strand_id
1 'polypeptide(L)'
;MLVKIESGAELSAAEREFVECLRKLPTTGVALIDLQVGPESGKRQVDAVVWTPRGVTVLEARGFRRRQSGILEAGGGQWTISSQPADLEQPEGVNVSDQLEHAVHEVKAALERSLQDPGHLSGAVVLLPWRGAVVRPARTTLRPGLDVVVANVTDTTEFRIYLENFAAAPRAWTADRVLAAASALIRSCDSDIHLSRAELLDEGFDAAAPKPKPIPARPAPRHEPKPENSGRQTAAAWVVFTAGVLGTLVVLGVIVRAVLTDGPDVEPTATTTTGATATPHSRATAPAVPAGGIATPRAQVECWPFQPGC
;
A
#
# COMPACT_ATOMS: atom_id res chain seq x y z
N MET A 1 -2.18 -4.58 27.80
CA MET A 1 -2.18 -5.52 26.66
C MET A 1 -2.06 -6.94 27.16
N LEU A 2 -3.01 -7.79 26.75
CA LEU A 2 -3.02 -9.22 26.99
C LEU A 2 -2.06 -9.90 26.01
N VAL A 3 -1.13 -10.72 26.52
CA VAL A 3 -0.15 -11.43 25.69
C VAL A 3 -0.29 -12.94 25.91
N LYS A 4 -0.49 -13.68 24.82
CA LYS A 4 -0.57 -15.14 24.79
C LYS A 4 0.55 -15.70 23.93
N ILE A 5 1.26 -16.69 24.43
CA ILE A 5 2.44 -17.27 23.79
C ILE A 5 2.15 -18.75 23.55
N GLU A 6 2.51 -19.25 22.38
CA GLU A 6 2.42 -20.68 22.04
C GLU A 6 3.21 -21.52 23.04
N SER A 7 2.65 -22.64 23.50
CA SER A 7 3.41 -23.54 24.36
C SER A 7 4.56 -24.20 23.59
N GLY A 8 5.76 -24.12 24.16
CA GLY A 8 6.97 -24.62 23.50
C GLY A 8 7.65 -23.62 22.58
N ALA A 9 7.15 -22.37 22.51
CA ALA A 9 7.84 -21.29 21.82
C ALA A 9 9.26 -21.06 22.37
N GLU A 10 10.28 -21.22 21.52
CA GLU A 10 11.67 -20.94 21.85
C GLU A 10 12.03 -19.49 21.50
N LEU A 11 11.61 -18.55 22.35
CA LEU A 11 11.77 -17.13 22.08
C LEU A 11 13.24 -16.67 22.13
N SER A 12 13.67 -15.95 21.10
CA SER A 12 14.97 -15.28 21.05
C SER A 12 15.12 -14.23 22.17
N ALA A 13 16.33 -13.71 22.37
CA ALA A 13 16.54 -12.62 23.34
C ALA A 13 15.73 -11.36 22.96
N ALA A 14 15.69 -11.05 21.66
CA ALA A 14 14.90 -9.95 21.12
C ALA A 14 13.40 -10.18 21.30
N GLU A 15 12.87 -11.36 20.95
CA GLU A 15 11.45 -11.69 21.12
C GLU A 15 11.00 -11.62 22.59
N ARG A 16 11.85 -12.04 23.54
CA ARG A 16 11.55 -11.87 24.97
C ARG A 16 11.48 -10.40 25.36
N GLU A 17 12.39 -9.57 24.87
CA GLU A 17 12.33 -8.12 25.10
C GLU A 17 11.09 -7.49 24.47
N PHE A 18 10.69 -7.95 23.29
CA PHE A 18 9.47 -7.56 22.60
C PHE A 18 8.20 -7.92 23.38
N VAL A 19 8.11 -9.14 23.91
CA VAL A 19 7.01 -9.58 24.77
C VAL A 19 6.91 -8.71 26.02
N GLU A 20 8.04 -8.37 26.64
CA GLU A 20 8.07 -7.45 27.78
C GLU A 20 7.64 -6.03 27.40
N CYS A 21 7.97 -5.55 26.19
CA CYS A 21 7.43 -4.28 25.67
C CYS A 21 5.91 -4.35 25.56
N LEU A 22 5.36 -5.41 24.96
CA LEU A 22 3.91 -5.61 24.79
C LEU A 22 3.19 -5.61 26.14
N ARG A 23 3.68 -6.37 27.13
CA ARG A 23 3.07 -6.44 28.47
C ARG A 23 3.02 -5.09 29.19
N LYS A 24 4.02 -4.23 28.97
CA LYS A 24 4.09 -2.90 29.59
C LYS A 24 3.22 -1.85 28.91
N LEU A 25 2.71 -2.11 27.71
CA LEU A 25 1.91 -1.13 26.99
C LEU A 25 0.55 -0.93 27.67
N PRO A 26 0.21 0.32 28.05
CA PRO A 26 -1.07 0.66 28.66
C PRO A 26 -2.17 0.83 27.59
N THR A 27 -2.19 -0.07 26.60
CA THR A 27 -3.10 -0.03 25.46
C THR A 27 -3.92 -1.31 25.45
N THR A 28 -5.24 -1.16 25.25
CA THR A 28 -6.15 -2.30 25.02
C THR A 28 -5.73 -3.04 23.77
N GLY A 29 -5.40 -4.32 23.94
CA GLY A 29 -5.13 -5.21 22.83
C GLY A 29 -4.85 -6.62 23.28
N VAL A 30 -4.90 -7.56 22.34
CA VAL A 30 -4.43 -8.93 22.54
C VAL A 30 -3.36 -9.25 21.52
N ALA A 31 -2.23 -9.78 21.97
CA ALA A 31 -1.14 -10.26 21.14
C ALA A 31 -1.03 -11.78 21.27
N LEU A 32 -1.05 -12.47 20.13
CA LEU A 32 -0.70 -13.88 20.02
C LEU A 32 0.74 -13.96 19.50
N ILE A 33 1.60 -14.67 20.21
CA ILE A 33 3.05 -14.72 19.97
C ILE A 33 3.43 -16.10 19.46
N ASP A 34 4.35 -16.13 18.50
CA ASP A 34 4.94 -17.34 17.92
C ASP A 34 3.93 -18.25 17.19
N LEU A 35 3.17 -17.68 16.26
CA LEU A 35 2.16 -18.41 15.51
C LEU A 35 2.73 -19.03 14.23
N GLN A 36 2.39 -20.29 13.96
CA GLN A 36 2.73 -20.98 12.71
C GLN A 36 1.59 -20.84 11.69
N VAL A 37 1.61 -19.78 10.89
CA VAL A 37 0.54 -19.41 9.94
C VAL A 37 0.91 -19.84 8.53
N GLY A 38 0.02 -20.56 7.84
CA GLY A 38 0.19 -20.92 6.44
C GLY A 38 -0.58 -22.18 6.05
N PRO A 39 -0.47 -22.64 4.79
CA PRO A 39 -0.98 -23.94 4.38
C PRO A 39 -0.15 -25.08 4.99
N GLU A 40 -0.71 -26.29 5.03
CA GLU A 40 0.01 -27.49 5.53
C GLU A 40 1.32 -27.77 4.78
N SER A 41 1.41 -27.37 3.51
CA SER A 41 2.61 -27.50 2.68
C SER A 41 3.75 -26.57 3.07
N GLY A 42 3.51 -25.62 3.97
CA GLY A 42 4.52 -24.67 4.45
C GLY A 42 3.92 -23.66 5.42
N LYS A 43 3.94 -23.99 6.71
CA LYS A 43 3.62 -23.02 7.78
C LYS A 43 4.81 -22.07 7.95
N ARG A 44 4.51 -20.80 8.18
CA ARG A 44 5.49 -19.74 8.47
C ARG A 44 5.31 -19.27 9.91
N GLN A 45 6.43 -19.15 10.61
CA GLN A 45 6.47 -18.51 11.91
C GLN A 45 6.22 -17.01 11.76
N VAL A 46 5.27 -16.50 12.53
CA VAL A 46 4.90 -15.09 12.66
C VAL A 46 5.10 -14.70 14.12
N ASP A 47 5.97 -13.72 14.36
CA ASP A 47 6.40 -13.41 15.74
C ASP A 47 5.22 -12.91 16.59
N ALA A 48 4.36 -12.06 16.04
CA ALA A 48 3.09 -11.74 16.67
C ALA A 48 1.96 -11.31 15.73
N VAL A 49 0.73 -11.63 16.12
CA VAL A 49 -0.49 -11.03 15.59
C VAL A 49 -1.21 -10.31 16.71
N VAL A 50 -1.44 -9.01 16.53
CA VAL A 50 -2.02 -8.13 17.54
C VAL A 50 -3.36 -7.60 17.08
N TRP A 51 -4.40 -7.85 17.86
CA TRP A 51 -5.69 -7.18 17.73
C TRP A 51 -5.73 -5.98 18.66
N THR A 52 -6.15 -4.85 18.12
CA THR A 52 -6.53 -3.66 18.87
C THR A 52 -7.99 -3.34 18.57
N PRO A 53 -8.66 -2.47 19.34
CA PRO A 53 -10.01 -2.03 19.02
C PRO A 53 -10.16 -1.45 17.60
N ARG A 54 -9.07 -0.92 17.01
CA ARG A 54 -9.08 -0.25 15.70
C ARG A 54 -8.76 -1.17 14.52
N GLY A 55 -8.07 -2.28 14.74
CA GLY A 55 -7.58 -3.11 13.63
C GLY A 55 -6.74 -4.30 14.09
N VAL A 56 -6.16 -4.99 13.11
CA VAL A 56 -5.21 -6.08 13.32
C VAL A 56 -3.86 -5.67 12.75
N THR A 57 -2.77 -5.95 13.46
CA THR A 57 -1.41 -5.77 12.94
C THR A 57 -0.58 -7.03 13.14
N VAL A 58 0.19 -7.39 12.12
CA VAL A 58 1.23 -8.42 12.21
C VAL A 58 2.55 -7.76 12.57
N LEU A 59 3.31 -8.35 13.48
CA LEU A 59 4.58 -7.80 13.93
C LEU A 59 5.69 -8.83 13.76
N GLU A 60 6.83 -8.37 13.25
CA GLU A 60 8.06 -9.15 13.15
C GLU A 60 9.12 -8.47 14.03
N ALA A 61 9.55 -9.14 15.10
CA ALA A 61 10.49 -8.62 16.07
C ALA A 61 11.93 -8.93 15.64
N ARG A 62 12.77 -7.89 15.49
CA ARG A 62 14.17 -8.07 15.08
C ARG A 62 15.11 -7.37 16.05
N GLY A 63 15.96 -8.16 16.69
CA GLY A 63 17.12 -7.70 17.44
C GLY A 63 18.29 -7.34 16.54
N PHE A 64 19.34 -6.78 17.13
CA PHE A 64 20.62 -6.57 16.48
C PHE A 64 21.66 -7.54 17.04
N ARG A 65 22.43 -8.18 16.16
CA ARG A 65 23.52 -9.09 16.55
C ARG A 65 24.66 -8.35 17.26
N ARG A 66 24.80 -7.05 16.99
CA ARG A 66 25.76 -6.15 17.65
C ARG A 66 25.14 -4.81 17.98
N ARG A 67 25.72 -4.10 18.94
CA ARG A 67 25.29 -2.73 19.29
C ARG A 67 25.51 -1.78 18.10
N GLN A 68 24.42 -1.27 17.52
CA GLN A 68 24.44 -0.23 16.48
C GLN A 68 23.56 0.95 16.89
N SER A 69 24.01 2.17 16.60
CA SER A 69 23.25 3.40 16.85
C SER A 69 23.43 4.35 15.69
N GLY A 70 22.38 5.09 15.35
CA GLY A 70 22.41 5.99 14.22
C GLY A 70 21.09 6.12 13.49
N ILE A 71 21.19 6.52 12.22
CA ILE A 71 20.05 6.78 11.37
C ILE A 71 19.70 5.51 10.59
N LEU A 72 18.52 4.96 10.84
CA LEU A 72 17.92 3.86 10.10
C LEU A 72 17.47 4.36 8.72
N GLU A 73 18.03 3.75 7.70
CA GLU A 73 17.56 3.84 6.33
C GLU A 73 16.97 2.47 5.97
N ALA A 74 15.64 2.41 5.95
CA ALA A 74 14.86 1.22 5.64
C ALA A 74 14.01 1.45 4.39
N GLY A 75 13.86 0.40 3.57
CA GLY A 75 13.19 0.46 2.27
C GLY A 75 14.18 0.58 1.10
N GLY A 76 13.84 -0.02 -0.05
CA GLY A 76 14.63 0.10 -1.29
C GLY A 76 15.90 -0.74 -1.40
N GLY A 77 16.13 -1.70 -0.48
CA GLY A 77 17.30 -2.59 -0.53
C GLY A 77 17.72 -3.11 0.85
N GLN A 78 19.01 -3.38 1.02
CA GLN A 78 19.58 -3.76 2.32
C GLN A 78 19.47 -2.58 3.29
N TRP A 79 18.92 -2.83 4.48
CA TRP A 79 18.75 -1.80 5.49
C TRP A 79 20.10 -1.36 6.04
N THR A 80 20.24 -0.07 6.34
CA THR A 80 21.47 0.48 6.92
C THR A 80 21.20 1.29 8.19
N ILE A 81 22.22 1.38 9.04
CA ILE A 81 22.31 2.32 10.15
C ILE A 81 23.53 3.21 9.89
N SER A 82 23.30 4.49 9.64
CA SER A 82 24.36 5.47 9.31
C SER A 82 25.30 4.96 8.21
N SER A 83 24.71 4.50 7.09
CA SER A 83 25.42 3.96 5.92
C SER A 83 26.19 2.64 6.14
N GLN A 84 26.06 2.01 7.31
CA GLN A 84 26.57 0.66 7.55
C GLN A 84 25.44 -0.35 7.49
N PRO A 85 25.63 -1.55 6.91
CA PRO A 85 24.62 -2.59 6.94
C PRO A 85 24.05 -2.82 8.35
N ALA A 86 22.72 -2.86 8.44
CA ALA A 86 22.03 -3.21 9.67
C ALA A 86 22.29 -4.70 9.97
N ASP A 87 22.88 -4.97 11.12
CA ASP A 87 23.30 -6.31 11.55
C ASP A 87 22.19 -6.92 12.40
N LEU A 88 21.08 -7.28 11.73
CA LEU A 88 19.87 -7.81 12.35
C LEU A 88 19.98 -9.30 12.63
N GLU A 89 19.32 -9.75 13.70
CA GLU A 89 19.14 -11.16 14.02
C GLU A 89 18.14 -11.79 13.03
N GLN A 90 18.63 -12.26 11.90
CA GLN A 90 17.84 -12.96 10.87
C GLN A 90 18.70 -13.97 10.09
N PRO A 91 18.11 -14.96 9.41
CA PRO A 91 18.86 -15.83 8.50
C PRO A 91 19.49 -15.04 7.34
N GLU A 92 20.68 -15.46 6.89
CA GLU A 92 21.37 -14.80 5.78
C GLU A 92 20.54 -14.84 4.49
N GLY A 93 20.57 -13.75 3.73
CA GLY A 93 19.84 -13.63 2.46
C GLY A 93 18.34 -13.37 2.57
N VAL A 94 17.78 -13.31 3.79
CA VAL A 94 16.36 -12.98 4.00
C VAL A 94 16.17 -11.47 4.06
N ASN A 95 15.23 -10.94 3.28
CA ASN A 95 14.78 -9.56 3.37
C ASN A 95 13.61 -9.46 4.36
N VAL A 96 13.79 -8.69 5.43
CA VAL A 96 12.77 -8.52 6.49
C VAL A 96 11.48 -7.92 5.95
N SER A 97 11.59 -7.01 4.97
CA SER A 97 10.43 -6.34 4.38
C SER A 97 9.55 -7.34 3.62
N ASP A 98 10.17 -8.34 2.99
CA ASP A 98 9.47 -9.37 2.22
C ASP A 98 8.93 -10.45 3.16
N GLN A 99 9.67 -10.77 4.23
CA GLN A 99 9.19 -11.67 5.27
C GLN A 99 7.92 -11.13 5.94
N LEU A 100 7.92 -9.86 6.32
CA LEU A 100 6.74 -9.21 6.91
C LEU A 100 5.56 -9.18 5.91
N GLU A 101 5.81 -8.95 4.63
CA GLU A 101 4.73 -8.98 3.62
C GLU A 101 4.07 -10.34 3.54
N HIS A 102 4.90 -11.39 3.45
CA HIS A 102 4.40 -12.75 3.42
C HIS A 102 3.65 -13.10 4.71
N ALA A 103 4.16 -12.71 5.88
CA ALA A 103 3.48 -12.91 7.15
C ALA A 103 2.09 -12.23 7.18
N VAL A 104 2.02 -10.97 6.74
CA VAL A 104 0.74 -10.23 6.62
C VAL A 104 -0.20 -10.92 5.63
N HIS A 105 0.31 -11.39 4.49
CA HIS A 105 -0.48 -12.09 3.49
C HIS A 105 -1.04 -13.42 4.03
N GLU A 106 -0.22 -14.22 4.71
CA GLU A 106 -0.64 -15.50 5.27
C GLU A 106 -1.69 -15.33 6.38
N VAL A 107 -1.50 -14.35 7.27
CA VAL A 107 -2.50 -14.01 8.31
C VAL A 107 -3.80 -13.56 7.68
N LYS A 108 -3.73 -12.69 6.65
CA LYS A 108 -4.91 -12.26 5.91
C LYS A 108 -5.64 -13.45 5.29
N ALA A 109 -4.91 -14.31 4.57
CA ALA A 109 -5.46 -15.47 3.91
C ALA A 109 -6.07 -16.46 4.91
N ALA A 110 -5.47 -16.66 6.08
CA ALA A 110 -6.00 -17.52 7.14
C ALA A 110 -7.33 -16.98 7.71
N LEU A 111 -7.41 -15.67 7.94
CA LEU A 111 -8.64 -15.02 8.40
C LEU A 111 -9.74 -15.09 7.33
N GLU A 112 -9.42 -14.79 6.07
CA GLU A 112 -10.39 -14.86 4.96
C GLU A 112 -10.89 -16.28 4.72
N ARG A 113 -10.01 -17.29 4.77
CA ARG A 113 -10.38 -18.72 4.66
C ARG A 113 -11.33 -19.17 5.78
N SER A 114 -11.27 -18.53 6.94
CA SER A 114 -12.16 -18.78 8.07
C SER A 114 -13.38 -17.84 8.11
N LEU A 115 -13.67 -17.17 6.99
CA LEU A 115 -14.79 -16.24 6.80
C LEU A 115 -14.76 -15.06 7.79
N GLN A 116 -13.58 -14.69 8.28
CA GLN A 116 -13.37 -13.53 9.12
C GLN A 116 -12.95 -12.36 8.25
N ASP A 117 -13.64 -11.22 8.40
CA ASP A 117 -13.20 -9.96 7.79
C ASP A 117 -12.10 -9.34 8.68
N PRO A 118 -10.83 -9.28 8.23
CA PRO A 118 -9.76 -8.64 8.98
C PRO A 118 -9.89 -7.11 9.01
N GLY A 119 -10.74 -6.51 8.18
CA GLY A 119 -10.88 -5.07 8.05
C GLY A 119 -9.54 -4.41 7.69
N HIS A 120 -9.04 -3.56 8.58
CA HIS A 120 -7.72 -2.97 8.43
C HIS A 120 -6.65 -3.89 9.03
N LEU A 121 -5.87 -4.53 8.15
CA LEU A 121 -4.69 -5.32 8.48
C LEU A 121 -3.43 -4.56 8.03
N SER A 122 -2.51 -4.34 8.97
CA SER A 122 -1.19 -3.75 8.69
C SER A 122 -0.08 -4.67 9.20
N GLY A 123 1.16 -4.32 8.86
CA GLY A 123 2.33 -4.99 9.41
C GLY A 123 3.36 -3.99 9.92
N ALA A 124 4.16 -4.39 10.90
CA ALA A 124 5.37 -3.64 11.23
C ALA A 124 6.54 -4.54 11.63
N VAL A 125 7.74 -4.11 11.25
CA VAL A 125 8.97 -4.64 11.82
C VAL A 125 9.26 -3.89 13.12
N VAL A 126 9.37 -4.60 14.22
CA VAL A 126 9.69 -4.04 15.53
C VAL A 126 11.18 -4.24 15.79
N LEU A 127 11.96 -3.16 15.68
CA LEU A 127 13.39 -3.16 15.93
C LEU A 127 13.68 -2.99 17.42
N LEU A 128 14.51 -3.90 17.94
CA LEU A 128 14.88 -3.96 19.37
C LEU A 128 16.40 -3.71 19.49
N PRO A 129 16.82 -2.43 19.53
CA PRO A 129 18.22 -2.08 19.70
C PRO A 129 18.72 -2.44 21.09
N TRP A 130 20.01 -2.70 21.21
CA TRP A 130 20.67 -2.94 22.50
C TRP A 130 20.39 -1.80 23.49
N ARG A 131 20.38 -2.11 24.78
CA ARG A 131 20.22 -1.07 25.81
C ARG A 131 21.27 0.03 25.67
N GLY A 132 20.79 1.28 25.64
CA GLY A 132 21.63 2.45 25.42
C GLY A 132 22.10 2.64 23.97
N ALA A 133 21.63 1.84 23.03
CA ALA A 133 21.71 2.16 21.60
C ALA A 133 20.48 2.96 21.16
N VAL A 134 20.70 3.89 20.24
CA VAL A 134 19.65 4.79 19.75
C VAL A 134 19.56 4.66 18.23
N VAL A 135 18.39 4.22 17.76
CA VAL A 135 18.06 4.13 16.34
C VAL A 135 16.99 5.19 16.02
N ARG A 136 17.22 5.96 14.95
CA ARG A 136 16.34 7.06 14.51
C ARG A 136 16.12 6.99 12.99
N PRO A 137 14.97 7.37 12.43
CA PRO A 137 13.75 7.71 13.15
C PRO A 137 13.22 6.48 13.90
N ALA A 138 12.53 6.72 15.01
CA ALA A 138 11.95 5.63 15.81
C ALA A 138 10.73 4.99 15.12
N ARG A 139 10.19 5.64 14.08
CA ARG A 139 9.20 5.08 13.16
C ARG A 139 9.52 5.53 11.74
N THR A 140 9.43 4.62 10.78
CA THR A 140 9.46 4.94 9.35
C THR A 140 8.49 4.04 8.59
N THR A 141 7.97 4.49 7.46
CA THR A 141 7.06 3.69 6.64
C THR A 141 7.85 3.02 5.52
N LEU A 142 7.75 1.70 5.39
CA LEU A 142 8.37 0.94 4.31
C LEU A 142 7.59 1.11 3.01
N ARG A 143 6.27 0.90 3.10
CA ARG A 143 5.28 1.05 2.03
C ARG A 143 3.89 1.15 2.65
N PRO A 144 2.84 1.54 1.90
CA PRO A 144 1.50 1.65 2.46
C PRO A 144 1.07 0.37 3.20
N GLY A 145 0.73 0.52 4.49
CA GLY A 145 0.32 -0.59 5.36
C GLY A 145 1.46 -1.36 6.03
N LEU A 146 2.73 -1.03 5.78
CA LEU A 146 3.89 -1.64 6.41
C LEU A 146 4.86 -0.60 6.97
N ASP A 147 5.12 -0.67 8.26
CA ASP A 147 5.99 0.25 8.98
C ASP A 147 7.23 -0.46 9.58
N VAL A 148 8.22 0.33 9.99
CA VAL A 148 9.26 -0.08 10.93
C VAL A 148 9.11 0.79 12.17
N VAL A 149 9.15 0.17 13.33
CA VAL A 149 9.04 0.85 14.62
C VAL A 149 10.14 0.36 15.55
N VAL A 150 10.76 1.28 16.27
CA VAL A 150 11.75 0.96 17.30
C VAL A 150 11.01 0.80 18.62
N ALA A 151 11.23 -0.32 19.30
CA ALA A 151 10.68 -0.59 20.62
C ALA A 151 11.80 -0.86 21.63
N ASN A 152 11.59 -0.37 22.86
CA ASN A 152 12.44 -0.66 23.99
C ASN A 152 11.58 -0.75 25.26
N VAL A 153 11.90 -1.68 26.14
CA VAL A 153 11.22 -1.89 27.43
C VAL A 153 11.26 -0.64 28.33
N THR A 154 12.25 0.24 28.17
CA THR A 154 12.35 1.50 28.93
C THR A 154 11.63 2.67 28.26
N ASP A 155 11.40 2.61 26.94
CA ASP A 155 10.71 3.64 26.18
C ASP A 155 9.86 2.99 25.08
N THR A 156 8.59 2.75 25.43
CA THR A 156 7.60 2.13 24.53
C THR A 156 6.76 3.19 23.80
N THR A 157 7.16 4.47 23.83
CA THR A 157 6.30 5.59 23.40
C THR A 157 5.92 5.49 21.93
N GLU A 158 6.92 5.31 21.05
CA GLU A 158 6.71 5.23 19.60
C GLU A 158 5.99 3.94 19.19
N PHE A 159 6.30 2.84 19.87
CA PHE A 159 5.60 1.58 19.67
C PHE A 159 4.13 1.67 20.07
N ARG A 160 3.82 2.34 21.19
CA ARG A 160 2.44 2.66 21.59
C ARG A 160 1.74 3.51 20.53
N ILE A 161 2.39 4.60 20.08
CA ILE A 161 1.83 5.50 19.06
C ILE A 161 1.50 4.72 17.79
N TYR A 162 2.37 3.80 17.37
CA TYR A 162 2.10 2.91 16.25
C TYR A 162 0.84 2.06 16.49
N LEU A 163 0.78 1.32 17.60
CA LEU A 163 -0.36 0.43 17.90
C LEU A 163 -1.70 1.17 18.03
N GLU A 164 -1.68 2.43 18.48
CA GLU A 164 -2.88 3.24 18.60
C GLU A 164 -3.32 3.86 17.27
N ASN A 165 -2.42 3.98 16.27
CA ASN A 165 -2.66 4.78 15.06
C ASN A 165 -2.40 4.07 13.73
N PHE A 166 -1.99 2.80 13.69
CA PHE A 166 -1.76 2.09 12.43
C PHE A 166 -3.02 2.03 11.56
N ALA A 167 -4.20 1.89 12.19
CA ALA A 167 -5.49 1.89 11.51
C ALA A 167 -6.23 3.22 11.72
N ALA A 168 -6.67 3.88 10.65
CA ALA A 168 -7.58 5.02 10.74
C ALA A 168 -9.04 4.61 11.04
N ALA A 169 -9.34 3.31 11.03
CA ALA A 169 -10.70 2.78 11.15
C ALA A 169 -11.36 3.10 12.52
N PRO A 170 -12.71 3.16 12.57
CA PRO A 170 -13.45 3.18 13.83
C PRO A 170 -13.14 1.98 14.70
N ARG A 171 -13.43 2.09 16.01
CA ARG A 171 -13.34 0.96 16.95
C ARG A 171 -14.39 -0.10 16.62
N ALA A 172 -14.05 -1.03 15.74
CA ALA A 172 -14.95 -2.05 15.21
C ALA A 172 -14.64 -3.47 15.74
N TRP A 173 -13.50 -3.64 16.42
CA TRP A 173 -13.10 -4.90 17.03
C TRP A 173 -13.65 -5.00 18.45
N THR A 174 -14.82 -5.63 18.58
CA THR A 174 -15.43 -6.03 19.87
C THR A 174 -14.77 -7.29 20.42
N ALA A 175 -14.94 -7.59 21.71
CA ALA A 175 -14.47 -8.83 22.32
C ALA A 175 -14.92 -10.09 21.55
N ASP A 176 -16.18 -10.14 21.09
CA ASP A 176 -16.72 -11.29 20.36
C ASP A 176 -16.09 -11.46 18.96
N ARG A 177 -15.90 -10.35 18.23
CA ARG A 177 -15.22 -10.35 16.93
C ARG A 177 -13.75 -10.75 17.05
N VAL A 178 -13.04 -10.24 18.07
CA VAL A 178 -11.65 -10.61 18.34
C VAL A 178 -11.56 -12.09 18.69
N LEU A 179 -12.43 -12.59 19.58
CA LEU A 179 -12.46 -14.00 19.95
C LEU A 179 -12.70 -14.89 18.73
N ALA A 180 -13.69 -14.57 17.90
CA ALA A 180 -13.99 -15.33 16.68
C ALA A 180 -12.78 -15.38 15.73
N ALA A 181 -12.14 -14.23 15.46
CA ALA A 181 -11.00 -14.13 14.56
C ALA A 181 -9.74 -14.80 15.12
N ALA A 182 -9.39 -14.53 16.38
CA ALA A 182 -8.23 -15.10 17.05
C ALA A 182 -8.38 -16.63 17.18
N SER A 183 -9.55 -17.12 17.61
CA SER A 183 -9.79 -18.57 17.70
C SER A 183 -9.78 -19.25 16.33
N ALA A 184 -10.22 -18.56 15.27
CA ALA A 184 -10.11 -19.09 13.92
C ALA A 184 -8.64 -19.22 13.46
N LEU A 185 -7.83 -18.20 13.74
CA LEU A 185 -6.40 -18.23 13.45
C LEU A 185 -5.69 -19.33 14.25
N ILE A 186 -5.90 -19.38 15.57
CA ILE A 186 -5.36 -20.40 16.48
C ILE A 186 -5.66 -21.82 15.96
N ARG A 187 -6.92 -22.09 15.59
CA ARG A 187 -7.30 -23.39 15.01
C ARG A 187 -6.61 -23.67 13.68
N SER A 188 -6.45 -22.65 12.82
CA SER A 188 -5.80 -22.83 11.52
C SER A 188 -4.30 -23.14 11.62
N CYS A 189 -3.69 -22.78 12.75
CA CYS A 189 -2.26 -22.97 13.02
C CYS A 189 -1.98 -24.23 13.83
N ASP A 190 -3.02 -24.93 14.33
CA ASP A 190 -2.92 -26.00 15.35
C ASP A 190 -2.27 -25.52 16.65
N SER A 191 -2.51 -24.25 16.99
CA SER A 191 -1.97 -23.60 18.18
C SER A 191 -2.74 -24.02 19.44
N ASP A 192 -2.02 -24.19 20.55
CA ASP A 192 -2.61 -24.55 21.85
C ASP A 192 -3.04 -23.34 22.69
N ILE A 193 -2.92 -22.13 22.14
CA ILE A 193 -3.30 -20.90 22.82
C ILE A 193 -4.79 -20.89 23.13
N HIS A 194 -5.13 -20.59 24.38
CA HIS A 194 -6.50 -20.36 24.83
C HIS A 194 -6.76 -18.88 25.10
N LEU A 195 -7.83 -18.38 24.50
CA LEU A 195 -8.34 -17.02 24.67
C LEU A 195 -9.82 -17.09 25.04
N SER A 196 -10.22 -16.36 26.07
CA SER A 196 -11.60 -16.31 26.53
C SER A 196 -12.22 -14.93 26.35
N ARG A 197 -13.55 -14.89 26.26
CA ARG A 197 -14.30 -13.64 26.19
C ARG A 197 -14.09 -12.76 27.43
N ALA A 198 -14.00 -13.38 28.61
CA ALA A 198 -13.81 -12.66 29.87
C ALA A 198 -12.47 -11.88 29.86
N GLU A 199 -11.38 -12.53 29.44
CA GLU A 199 -10.07 -11.88 29.33
C GLU A 199 -10.08 -10.70 28.36
N LEU A 200 -10.82 -10.80 27.25
CA LEU A 200 -10.95 -9.70 26.28
C LEU A 200 -11.74 -8.52 26.85
N LEU A 201 -12.78 -8.77 27.64
CA LEU A 201 -13.53 -7.71 28.31
C LEU A 201 -12.68 -7.04 29.40
N ASP A 202 -11.93 -7.83 30.17
CA ASP A 202 -11.03 -7.32 31.22
C ASP A 202 -9.89 -6.47 30.63
N GLU A 203 -9.41 -6.82 29.43
CA GLU A 203 -8.44 -6.03 28.68
C GLU A 203 -9.02 -4.71 28.11
N GLY A 204 -10.35 -4.55 28.12
CA GLY A 204 -11.04 -3.33 27.73
C GLY A 204 -11.60 -3.33 26.30
N PHE A 205 -11.78 -4.50 25.68
CA PHE A 205 -12.55 -4.59 24.44
C PHE A 205 -14.05 -4.39 24.68
N ASP A 206 -14.71 -3.73 23.73
CA ASP A 206 -16.14 -3.46 23.83
C ASP A 206 -16.96 -4.75 23.67
N ALA A 207 -17.98 -4.93 24.50
CA ALA A 207 -18.87 -6.11 24.46
C ALA A 207 -19.81 -6.11 23.23
N ALA A 208 -20.08 -4.94 22.64
CA ALA A 208 -20.93 -4.78 21.48
C ALA A 208 -20.44 -3.62 20.62
N ALA A 209 -20.67 -3.68 19.31
CA ALA A 209 -20.26 -2.63 18.41
C ALA A 209 -20.99 -1.32 18.77
N PRO A 210 -20.32 -0.16 18.70
CA PRO A 210 -20.98 1.11 18.92
C PRO A 210 -22.10 1.30 17.91
N LYS A 211 -23.30 1.67 18.39
CA LYS A 211 -24.44 1.95 17.52
C LYS A 211 -24.05 3.06 16.54
N PRO A 212 -24.35 2.94 15.23
CA PRO A 212 -24.11 4.01 14.28
C PRO A 212 -24.77 5.29 14.80
N LYS A 213 -24.00 6.38 14.90
CA LYS A 213 -24.61 7.68 15.21
C LYS A 213 -25.63 7.98 14.11
N PRO A 214 -26.87 8.39 14.46
CA PRO A 214 -27.85 8.80 13.47
C PRO A 214 -27.23 9.87 12.60
N ILE A 215 -27.12 9.61 11.29
CA ILE A 215 -26.72 10.64 10.34
C ILE A 215 -27.81 11.72 10.42
N PRO A 216 -27.49 12.97 10.80
CA PRO A 216 -28.50 14.02 10.80
C PRO A 216 -29.11 14.08 9.42
N ALA A 217 -30.45 14.03 9.36
CA ALA A 217 -31.18 14.04 8.10
C ALA A 217 -30.64 15.18 7.24
N ARG A 218 -30.20 14.84 6.01
CA ARG A 218 -29.72 15.84 5.05
C ARG A 218 -30.81 16.91 4.96
N PRO A 219 -30.52 18.20 5.23
CA PRO A 219 -31.52 19.24 5.09
C PRO A 219 -32.11 19.13 3.69
N ALA A 220 -33.45 19.10 3.62
CA ALA A 220 -34.16 18.97 2.35
C ALA A 220 -33.58 19.97 1.34
N PRO A 221 -33.35 19.56 0.08
CA PRO A 221 -32.83 20.47 -0.93
C PRO A 221 -33.74 21.71 -0.94
N ARG A 222 -33.15 22.89 -0.66
CA ARG A 222 -33.84 24.16 -0.88
C ARG A 222 -34.24 24.16 -2.35
N HIS A 223 -35.53 24.14 -2.62
CA HIS A 223 -36.05 24.39 -3.96
C HIS A 223 -35.48 25.74 -4.42
N GLU A 224 -34.52 25.72 -5.33
CA GLU A 224 -34.17 26.92 -6.08
C GLU A 224 -35.44 27.36 -6.83
N PRO A 225 -35.79 28.67 -6.78
CA PRO A 225 -36.91 29.17 -7.54
C PRO A 225 -36.65 28.89 -9.03
N LYS A 226 -37.58 28.15 -9.64
CA LYS A 226 -37.58 27.80 -11.05
C LYS A 226 -37.37 29.10 -11.87
N PRO A 227 -36.36 29.18 -12.76
CA PRO A 227 -36.14 30.39 -13.53
C PRO A 227 -37.39 30.68 -14.37
N GLU A 228 -37.88 31.91 -14.24
CA GLU A 228 -39.04 32.41 -14.96
C GLU A 228 -38.75 32.33 -16.46
N ASN A 229 -39.57 31.55 -17.14
CA ASN A 229 -39.38 31.18 -18.54
C ASN A 229 -39.69 32.40 -19.42
N SER A 230 -38.72 33.29 -19.62
CA SER A 230 -38.91 34.44 -20.50
C SER A 230 -38.90 33.96 -21.96
N GLY A 231 -40.06 34.04 -22.63
CA GLY A 231 -40.27 33.59 -24.01
C GLY A 231 -39.39 34.26 -25.08
N ARG A 232 -38.43 35.11 -24.70
CA ARG A 232 -37.45 35.74 -25.60
C ARG A 232 -36.29 34.80 -25.94
N GLN A 233 -35.95 33.85 -25.07
CA GLN A 233 -34.86 32.89 -25.34
C GLN A 233 -35.25 31.80 -26.35
N THR A 234 -36.51 31.36 -26.34
CA THR A 234 -37.06 30.42 -27.33
C THR A 234 -37.13 31.03 -28.72
N ALA A 235 -37.44 32.32 -28.85
CA ALA A 235 -37.45 33.01 -30.14
C ALA A 235 -36.04 33.10 -30.76
N ALA A 236 -35.02 33.42 -29.94
CA ALA A 236 -33.63 33.49 -30.41
C ALA A 236 -33.10 32.13 -30.87
N ALA A 237 -33.43 31.04 -30.17
CA ALA A 237 -33.04 29.69 -30.55
C ALA A 237 -33.63 29.27 -31.91
N TRP A 238 -34.88 29.67 -32.20
CA TRP A 238 -35.54 29.38 -33.48
C TRP A 238 -34.93 30.14 -34.66
N VAL A 239 -34.46 31.37 -34.45
CA VAL A 239 -33.79 32.16 -35.50
C VAL A 239 -32.44 31.54 -35.88
N VAL A 240 -31.66 31.08 -34.89
CA VAL A 240 -30.37 30.43 -35.18
C VAL A 240 -30.57 29.10 -35.91
N PHE A 241 -31.58 28.32 -35.50
CA PHE A 241 -31.88 27.05 -36.15
C PHE A 241 -32.32 27.23 -37.61
N THR A 242 -33.20 28.20 -37.89
CA THR A 242 -33.66 28.48 -39.26
C THR A 242 -32.54 29.01 -40.17
N ALA A 243 -31.64 29.85 -39.64
CA ALA A 243 -30.46 30.30 -40.38
C ALA A 243 -29.52 29.13 -40.73
N GLY A 244 -29.31 28.20 -39.80
CA GLY A 244 -28.49 27.00 -40.03
C GLY A 244 -29.04 26.11 -41.14
N VAL A 245 -30.34 25.80 -41.09
CA VAL A 245 -31.00 24.95 -42.10
C VAL A 245 -30.95 25.59 -43.49
N LEU A 246 -31.16 26.91 -43.58
CA LEU A 246 -31.10 27.61 -44.86
C LEU A 246 -29.69 27.58 -45.46
N GLY A 247 -28.65 27.76 -44.62
CA GLY A 247 -27.26 27.62 -45.04
C GLY A 247 -26.94 26.23 -45.59
N THR A 248 -27.43 25.17 -44.91
CA THR A 248 -27.25 23.80 -45.38
C THR A 248 -27.90 23.54 -46.74
N LEU A 249 -29.11 24.07 -46.98
CA LEU A 249 -29.81 23.92 -48.26
C LEU A 249 -29.10 24.63 -49.42
N VAL A 250 -28.49 25.79 -49.17
CA VAL A 250 -27.69 26.49 -50.19
C VAL A 250 -26.48 25.67 -50.61
N VAL A 251 -25.74 25.11 -49.64
CA VAL A 251 -24.59 24.24 -49.92
C VAL A 251 -25.02 23.00 -50.72
N LEU A 252 -26.13 22.37 -50.33
CA LEU A 252 -26.67 21.21 -51.04
C LEU A 252 -27.06 21.55 -52.48
N GLY A 253 -27.66 22.71 -52.72
CA GLY A 253 -27.99 23.20 -54.06
C GLY A 253 -26.75 23.41 -54.95
N VAL A 254 -25.65 23.91 -54.38
CA VAL A 254 -24.37 24.07 -55.11
C VAL A 254 -23.78 22.71 -55.49
N ILE A 255 -23.81 21.72 -54.59
CA ILE A 255 -23.32 20.36 -54.87
C ILE A 255 -24.14 19.70 -55.97
N VAL A 256 -25.48 19.78 -55.90
CA VAL A 256 -26.35 19.22 -56.94
C VAL A 256 -26.11 19.90 -58.29
N ARG A 257 -25.90 21.22 -58.30
CA ARG A 257 -25.58 21.94 -59.54
C ARG A 257 -24.24 21.50 -60.12
N ALA A 258 -23.20 21.33 -59.29
CA ALA A 258 -21.89 20.85 -59.72
C ALA A 258 -21.99 19.44 -60.35
N VAL A 259 -22.73 18.52 -59.71
CA VAL A 259 -22.97 17.16 -60.22
C VAL A 259 -23.77 17.14 -61.52
N LEU A 260 -24.66 18.12 -61.74
CA LEU A 260 -25.43 18.22 -62.98
C LEU A 260 -24.67 18.90 -64.11
N THR A 261 -23.65 19.73 -63.82
CA THR A 261 -22.84 20.41 -64.84
C THR A 261 -21.57 19.66 -65.25
N ASP A 262 -21.07 18.75 -64.41
CA ASP A 262 -19.96 17.85 -64.79
C ASP A 262 -20.52 16.59 -65.46
N GLY A 263 -20.53 16.61 -66.79
CA GLY A 263 -20.83 15.43 -67.61
C GLY A 263 -19.78 14.31 -67.43
N PRO A 264 -20.16 13.04 -67.65
CA PRO A 264 -19.29 11.90 -67.40
C PRO A 264 -18.33 11.69 -68.57
N ASP A 265 -17.19 12.37 -68.55
CA ASP A 265 -16.07 12.06 -69.44
C ASP A 265 -14.76 12.30 -68.68
N VAL A 266 -14.18 11.26 -68.06
CA VAL A 266 -12.75 10.93 -68.16
C VAL A 266 -12.56 9.45 -67.79
N GLU A 267 -12.05 8.73 -68.78
CA GLU A 267 -11.57 7.35 -68.81
C GLU A 267 -10.37 7.08 -67.87
N PRO A 268 -10.27 5.91 -67.20
CA PRO A 268 -9.20 5.63 -66.26
C PRO A 268 -7.92 5.19 -66.99
N THR A 269 -6.91 6.07 -67.04
CA THR A 269 -5.55 5.69 -67.46
C THR A 269 -4.67 5.39 -66.26
N ALA A 270 -3.99 4.27 -66.35
CA ALA A 270 -3.21 3.62 -65.33
C ALA A 270 -1.85 4.27 -65.00
N THR A 271 -1.25 3.70 -63.95
CA THR A 271 0.18 3.35 -63.78
C THR A 271 1.00 4.23 -62.83
N THR A 272 1.62 3.51 -61.87
CA THR A 272 3.06 3.54 -61.52
C THR A 272 3.34 4.01 -60.09
N THR A 273 4.24 3.45 -59.25
CA THR A 273 4.93 2.16 -59.00
C THR A 273 5.91 2.51 -57.86
N THR A 274 6.25 1.53 -56.99
CA THR A 274 7.52 1.38 -56.24
C THR A 274 7.83 2.37 -55.11
N GLY A 275 8.57 2.03 -54.05
CA GLY A 275 9.39 0.86 -53.74
C GLY A 275 9.64 0.82 -52.21
N ALA A 276 9.81 -0.33 -51.59
CA ALA A 276 10.94 -1.26 -51.64
C ALA A 276 11.88 -1.07 -50.43
N THR A 277 11.84 -2.09 -49.57
CA THR A 277 12.83 -2.60 -48.61
C THR A 277 14.29 -2.41 -49.03
N ALA A 278 15.17 -1.99 -48.10
CA ALA A 278 16.53 -2.53 -47.92
C ALA A 278 17.30 -1.85 -46.76
N THR A 279 17.72 -2.62 -45.77
CA THR A 279 19.07 -2.58 -45.18
C THR A 279 19.97 -3.49 -46.05
N PRO A 280 21.32 -3.35 -46.19
CA PRO A 280 22.29 -3.22 -45.08
C PRO A 280 23.67 -2.52 -45.38
N HIS A 281 24.47 -2.35 -44.31
CA HIS A 281 25.95 -2.48 -44.17
C HIS A 281 27.00 -1.63 -44.93
N SER A 282 27.89 -0.99 -44.14
CA SER A 282 29.39 -0.86 -44.25
C SER A 282 29.85 0.51 -43.70
N ARG A 283 31.05 0.80 -43.20
CA ARG A 283 32.24 0.08 -42.70
C ARG A 283 33.24 1.18 -42.22
N ALA A 284 33.89 0.96 -41.08
CA ALA A 284 35.20 1.45 -40.59
C ALA A 284 35.64 2.93 -40.74
N THR A 285 36.06 3.55 -39.62
CA THR A 285 37.46 4.04 -39.46
C THR A 285 37.81 4.24 -37.98
N ALA A 286 38.98 3.78 -37.57
CA ALA A 286 39.64 4.13 -36.30
C ALA A 286 40.68 5.23 -36.54
N PRO A 287 41.08 5.98 -35.50
CA PRO A 287 42.50 6.16 -35.25
C PRO A 287 42.91 6.04 -33.77
N ALA A 288 44.23 5.97 -33.57
CA ALA A 288 44.96 5.56 -32.37
C ALA A 288 45.06 6.60 -31.23
N VAL A 289 45.47 6.07 -30.06
CA VAL A 289 45.69 6.64 -28.71
C VAL A 289 46.78 7.75 -28.66
N PRO A 290 46.87 8.61 -27.61
CA PRO A 290 47.62 8.24 -26.40
C PRO A 290 47.05 8.72 -25.03
N ALA A 291 47.33 7.87 -24.03
CA ALA A 291 47.57 8.08 -22.60
C ALA A 291 47.07 9.35 -21.85
N GLY A 292 46.34 9.10 -20.75
CA GLY A 292 46.43 9.90 -19.52
C GLY A 292 45.12 10.55 -19.06
N GLY A 293 44.64 10.19 -17.86
CA GLY A 293 43.71 11.03 -17.09
C GLY A 293 42.42 10.35 -16.62
N ILE A 294 42.44 9.93 -15.36
CA ILE A 294 41.35 9.76 -14.39
C ILE A 294 39.93 10.11 -14.93
N ALA A 295 39.10 9.08 -15.14
CA ALA A 295 37.69 9.23 -15.44
C ALA A 295 36.86 9.20 -14.14
N THR A 296 36.27 10.33 -13.78
CA THR A 296 35.09 10.43 -12.90
C THR A 296 33.84 9.95 -13.65
N PRO A 297 32.93 9.18 -13.06
CA PRO A 297 31.64 8.93 -13.70
C PRO A 297 30.79 10.21 -13.67
N ARG A 298 30.49 10.74 -14.86
CA ARG A 298 29.44 11.74 -15.09
C ARG A 298 28.10 11.17 -14.61
N ALA A 299 27.41 11.93 -13.77
CA ALA A 299 26.00 11.69 -13.44
C ALA A 299 25.18 11.72 -14.73
N GLN A 300 24.44 10.66 -15.00
CA GLN A 300 23.43 10.64 -16.05
C GLN A 300 22.25 11.49 -15.58
N VAL A 301 21.91 12.51 -16.34
CA VAL A 301 20.68 13.29 -16.16
C VAL A 301 19.58 12.54 -16.92
N GLU A 302 18.69 11.87 -16.20
CA GLU A 302 17.50 11.27 -16.78
C GLU A 302 16.56 12.39 -17.27
N CYS A 303 16.47 12.52 -18.59
CA CYS A 303 15.49 13.38 -19.24
C CYS A 303 14.18 12.62 -19.39
N TRP A 304 13.10 13.16 -18.84
CA TRP A 304 11.76 12.59 -18.93
C TRP A 304 11.10 12.94 -20.27
N PRO A 305 10.19 12.09 -20.79
CA PRO A 305 9.50 12.38 -22.04
C PRO A 305 8.73 13.69 -21.90
N PHE A 306 8.88 14.57 -22.89
CA PHE A 306 8.25 15.91 -23.07
C PHE A 306 9.04 17.15 -22.64
N GLN A 307 10.34 17.09 -22.35
CA GLN A 307 11.16 18.32 -22.25
C GLN A 307 11.79 18.72 -23.60
N PRO A 308 11.41 19.86 -24.22
CA PRO A 308 12.16 20.43 -25.31
C PRO A 308 13.40 21.18 -24.78
N GLY A 309 14.60 20.78 -25.22
CA GLY A 309 15.85 21.49 -24.93
C GLY A 309 16.82 20.82 -23.95
N CYS A 310 16.66 19.52 -23.68
CA CYS A 310 17.68 18.68 -23.06
C CYS A 310 18.43 17.85 -24.11
#